data_AF-A0A843GXU0-F1
#
_entry.id   AF-A0A843GXU0-F1
#
_cell.length_a   1.000
_cell.length_b   1.000
_cell.length_c   1.000
_cell.angle_alpha   90.00
_cell.angle_beta   90.00
_cell.angle_gamma   90.00
#
_symmetry.space_group_name_H-M   'P 1'
#
loop_
_entity.id
_entity.type
_entity.pdbx_description
1 polymer ?
#
loop_
_entity_poly.entity_id
_entity_poly.type
_entity_poly.pdbx_seq_one_letter_code
_entity_poly.pdbx_strand_id
1 'polypeptide(L)'
;MAFSFSNFNKERLFNFDTNQITGNYTNLEALYKRDGEGVQYQLKGIYISTKSEFDDESPICAIADTYVNLPQHQLIDIKSMLADKAAVAAINNGYAGFTIRQYEKTLKNKSGKAIPKTCYSAEWCDVSPSDFEDYSE
;
A
#
# COMPACT_ATOMS: atom_id res chain seq x y z
N MET A 1 -33.23 16.01 -18.37
CA MET A 1 -32.70 14.78 -17.75
C MET A 1 -31.40 15.15 -17.05
N ALA A 2 -31.38 15.19 -15.72
CA ALA A 2 -30.15 15.42 -14.97
C ALA A 2 -29.53 14.06 -14.64
N PHE A 3 -28.31 13.81 -15.11
CA PHE A 3 -27.53 12.65 -14.68
C PHE A 3 -27.09 12.86 -13.23
N SER A 4 -27.52 11.98 -12.32
CA SER A 4 -27.03 11.98 -10.94
C SER A 4 -25.84 11.04 -10.83
N PHE A 5 -24.68 11.57 -10.47
CA PHE A 5 -23.45 10.81 -10.27
C PHE A 5 -23.31 10.20 -8.87
N SER A 6 -24.30 10.40 -7.98
CA SER A 6 -24.26 10.00 -6.56
C SER A 6 -24.18 8.48 -6.32
N ASN A 7 -24.41 7.66 -7.35
CA ASN A 7 -24.38 6.20 -7.28
C ASN A 7 -23.09 5.58 -7.85
N PHE A 8 -22.20 6.35 -8.50
CA PHE A 8 -21.03 5.78 -9.17
C PHE A 8 -19.82 5.52 -8.24
N ASN A 9 -19.80 6.10 -7.04
CA ASN A 9 -18.65 6.03 -6.12
C ASN A 9 -18.91 5.21 -4.83
N LYS A 10 -19.85 4.24 -4.86
CA LYS A 10 -20.17 3.40 -3.69
C LYS A 10 -19.89 1.92 -3.90
N GLU A 11 -19.30 1.54 -5.03
CA GLU A 11 -18.94 0.14 -5.26
C GLU A 11 -17.68 -0.22 -4.47
N ARG A 12 -17.77 -1.33 -3.74
CA ARG A 12 -16.64 -1.91 -3.04
C ARG A 12 -15.66 -2.44 -4.10
N LEU A 13 -14.51 -1.78 -4.23
CA LEU A 13 -13.48 -2.19 -5.19
C LEU A 13 -12.75 -3.48 -4.76
N PHE A 14 -12.55 -3.67 -3.45
CA PHE A 14 -11.79 -4.79 -2.91
C PHE A 14 -12.66 -5.75 -2.09
N ASN A 15 -12.56 -7.04 -2.40
CA ASN A 15 -13.29 -8.12 -1.74
C ASN A 15 -12.79 -8.42 -0.32
N PHE A 16 -11.68 -7.80 0.09
CA PHE A 16 -11.10 -7.94 1.41
C PHE A 16 -12.00 -7.41 2.51
N ASP A 17 -12.28 -8.25 3.51
CA ASP A 17 -13.08 -7.87 4.68
C ASP A 17 -12.21 -7.09 5.67
N THR A 18 -12.50 -5.80 5.81
CA THR A 18 -11.76 -4.91 6.72
C THR A 18 -11.90 -5.32 8.19
N ASN A 19 -12.90 -6.14 8.55
CA ASN A 19 -13.01 -6.68 9.90
C ASN A 19 -11.91 -7.70 10.24
N GLN A 20 -11.23 -8.26 9.23
CA GLN A 20 -10.06 -9.12 9.41
C GLN A 20 -8.81 -8.32 9.79
N ILE A 21 -8.83 -6.99 9.62
CA ILE A 21 -7.76 -6.13 10.12
C ILE A 21 -7.96 -5.93 11.61
N THR A 22 -7.23 -6.73 12.38
CA THR A 22 -7.10 -6.58 13.82
C THR A 22 -5.88 -5.75 14.21
N GLY A 23 -4.96 -5.50 13.26
CA GLY A 23 -3.71 -4.78 13.47
C GLY A 23 -3.84 -3.27 13.37
N ASN A 24 -2.94 -2.57 14.08
CA ASN A 24 -2.77 -1.11 13.97
C ASN A 24 -2.03 -0.75 12.68
N TYR A 25 -2.21 0.48 12.18
CA TYR A 25 -1.42 1.02 11.07
C TYR A 25 0.08 0.85 11.29
N THR A 26 0.78 0.34 10.28
CA THR A 26 2.24 0.23 10.23
C THR A 26 2.83 1.05 9.08
N ASN A 27 4.14 1.04 8.92
CA ASN A 27 4.86 1.67 7.81
C ASN A 27 5.93 0.71 7.23
N LEU A 28 6.46 1.06 6.06
CA LEU A 28 7.45 0.22 5.36
C LEU A 28 8.74 0.00 6.17
N GLU A 29 9.17 0.99 6.97
CA GLU A 29 10.37 0.84 7.82
C GLU A 29 10.16 -0.23 8.89
N ALA A 30 8.99 -0.23 9.55
CA ALA A 30 8.67 -1.20 10.58
C ALA A 30 8.56 -2.61 10.00
N LEU A 31 7.92 -2.76 8.83
CA LEU A 31 7.86 -4.04 8.12
C LEU A 31 9.24 -4.55 7.72
N TYR A 32 10.06 -3.70 7.09
CA TYR A 32 11.42 -4.08 6.68
C TYR A 32 12.30 -4.49 7.86
N LYS A 33 12.20 -3.77 8.99
CA LYS A 33 12.94 -4.14 10.22
C LYS A 33 12.45 -5.44 10.85
N ARG A 34 11.17 -5.78 10.69
CA ARG A 34 10.57 -7.00 11.26
C ARG A 34 10.95 -8.22 10.44
N ASP A 35 10.76 -8.16 9.12
CA ASP A 35 10.81 -9.35 8.26
C ASP A 35 12.08 -9.42 7.39
N GLY A 36 12.75 -8.28 7.18
CA GLY A 36 13.97 -8.18 6.39
C GLY A 36 13.75 -7.87 4.91
N GLU A 37 14.85 -7.93 4.15
CA GLU A 37 14.88 -7.64 2.71
C GLU A 37 14.33 -8.80 1.88
N GLY A 38 13.68 -8.48 0.76
CA GLY A 38 13.20 -9.47 -0.21
C GLY A 38 11.88 -10.15 0.17
N VAL A 39 11.34 -9.87 1.36
CA VAL A 39 10.02 -10.37 1.79
C VAL A 39 8.93 -9.79 0.89
N GLN A 40 8.08 -10.67 0.39
CA GLN A 40 6.90 -10.33 -0.38
C GLN A 40 5.69 -10.23 0.53
N TYR A 41 4.86 -9.23 0.27
CA TYR A 41 3.61 -9.02 0.98
C TYR A 41 2.46 -9.06 -0.02
N GLN A 42 1.49 -9.95 0.22
CA GLN A 42 0.28 -10.00 -0.59
C GLN A 42 -0.59 -8.77 -0.34
N LEU A 43 -0.98 -8.07 -1.40
CA LEU A 43 -1.95 -6.99 -1.32
C LEU A 43 -3.35 -7.55 -1.20
N LYS A 44 -4.11 -7.01 -0.24
CA LYS A 44 -5.54 -7.27 -0.08
C LYS A 44 -6.41 -6.10 -0.55
N GLY A 45 -5.84 -4.90 -0.55
CA GLY A 45 -6.51 -3.69 -1.02
C GLY A 45 -5.58 -2.48 -1.00
N ILE A 46 -5.98 -1.42 -1.71
CA ILE A 46 -5.29 -0.14 -1.73
C ILE A 46 -6.29 1.01 -1.57
N TYR A 47 -5.86 2.09 -0.91
CA TYR A 47 -6.73 3.18 -0.50
C TYR A 47 -5.98 4.50 -0.55
N ILE A 48 -6.72 5.58 -0.75
CA ILE A 48 -6.22 6.94 -0.58
C ILE A 48 -6.99 7.55 0.58
N SER A 49 -6.29 7.82 1.68
CA SER A 49 -6.90 8.49 2.84
C SER A 49 -6.85 10.01 2.64
N THR A 50 -8.00 10.65 2.77
CA THR A 50 -8.15 12.11 2.74
C THR A 50 -8.18 12.74 4.13
N LYS A 51 -7.98 11.96 5.20
CA LYS A 51 -8.12 12.40 6.60
C LYS A 51 -6.78 12.83 7.24
N SER A 52 -5.92 13.56 6.53
CA SER A 52 -4.76 14.20 7.16
C SER A 52 -5.08 15.66 7.51
N GLU A 53 -4.57 16.19 8.63
CA GLU A 53 -4.76 17.58 9.04
C GLU A 53 -4.22 18.62 8.03
N PHE A 54 -3.52 18.16 6.99
CA PHE A 54 -2.85 18.99 5.98
C PHE A 54 -3.45 18.85 4.57
N ASP A 55 -4.67 18.30 4.43
CA ASP A 55 -5.34 18.04 3.13
C ASP A 55 -4.54 17.18 2.13
N ASP A 56 -3.45 16.55 2.57
CA ASP A 56 -2.63 15.69 1.73
C ASP A 56 -3.18 14.27 1.69
N GLU A 57 -3.54 13.83 0.49
CA GLU A 57 -3.92 12.46 0.15
C GLU A 57 -2.81 11.49 0.53
N SER A 58 -3.07 10.55 1.43
CA SER A 58 -2.07 9.58 1.88
C SER A 58 -2.34 8.20 1.27
N PRO A 59 -1.39 7.63 0.49
CA PRO A 59 -1.55 6.28 -0.05
C PRO A 59 -1.38 5.23 1.06
N ILE A 60 -2.31 4.27 1.11
CA ILE A 60 -2.35 3.19 2.10
C ILE A 60 -2.62 1.89 1.36
N CYS A 61 -1.99 0.80 1.78
CA CYS A 61 -2.40 -0.55 1.38
C CYS A 61 -2.84 -1.38 2.58
N ALA A 62 -3.66 -2.39 2.32
CA ALA A 62 -4.01 -3.44 3.26
C ALA A 62 -3.26 -4.72 2.88
N ILE A 63 -2.64 -5.33 3.87
CA ILE A 63 -2.13 -6.71 3.82
C ILE A 63 -2.97 -7.56 4.78
N ALA A 64 -2.61 -8.83 5.00
CA ALA A 64 -3.42 -9.82 5.72
C ALA A 64 -4.19 -9.28 6.94
N ASP A 65 -3.50 -8.66 7.90
CA ASP A 65 -4.06 -8.26 9.20
C ASP A 65 -3.85 -6.79 9.54
N THR A 66 -3.24 -5.99 8.66
CA THR A 66 -2.82 -4.61 8.96
C THR A 66 -2.90 -3.68 7.76
N TYR A 67 -3.05 -2.38 8.05
CA TYR A 67 -2.85 -1.32 7.08
C TYR A 67 -1.40 -0.84 7.09
N VAL A 68 -0.87 -0.50 5.92
CA VAL A 68 0.50 -0.02 5.72
C VAL A 68 0.45 1.37 5.08
N ASN A 69 1.01 2.36 5.76
CA ASN A 69 1.19 3.69 5.21
C ASN A 69 2.34 3.67 4.18
N LEU A 70 2.03 4.14 2.97
CA LEU A 70 2.99 4.24 1.89
C LEU A 70 3.57 5.66 1.79
N PRO A 71 4.81 5.81 1.29
CA PRO A 71 5.38 7.12 1.00
C PRO A 71 4.54 7.90 -0.03
N GLN A 72 4.52 9.22 0.07
CA GLN A 72 3.74 10.09 -0.84
C GLN A 72 4.03 9.89 -2.32
N HIS A 73 5.27 9.55 -2.71
CA HIS A 73 5.60 9.31 -4.11
C HIS A 73 4.87 8.10 -4.72
N GLN A 74 4.32 7.20 -3.90
CA GLN A 74 3.51 6.06 -4.33
C GLN A 74 2.07 6.44 -4.69
N LEU A 75 1.65 7.67 -4.40
CA LEU A 75 0.27 8.11 -4.64
C LEU A 75 -0.12 8.00 -6.13
N ILE A 76 0.80 8.27 -7.04
CA ILE A 76 0.56 8.16 -8.49
C ILE A 76 0.30 6.71 -8.90
N ASP A 77 1.08 5.77 -8.36
CA ASP A 77 0.95 4.34 -8.63
C ASP A 77 -0.39 3.83 -8.09
N ILE A 78 -0.73 4.18 -6.85
CA ILE A 78 -2.02 3.82 -6.24
C ILE A 78 -3.21 4.38 -7.03
N LYS A 79 -3.16 5.63 -7.48
CA LYS A 79 -4.21 6.21 -8.34
C LYS A 79 -4.34 5.46 -9.66
N SER A 80 -3.22 5.09 -10.26
CA SER A 80 -3.19 4.33 -11.51
C SER A 80 -3.80 2.94 -11.33
N MET A 81 -3.43 2.24 -10.26
CA MET A 81 -3.98 0.91 -9.93
C MET A 81 -5.47 0.96 -9.59
N LEU A 82 -5.94 1.98 -8.88
CA LEU A 82 -7.37 2.16 -8.59
C LEU A 82 -8.21 2.42 -9.85
N ALA A 83 -7.63 3.05 -10.87
CA ALA A 83 -8.27 3.29 -12.15
C ALA A 83 -8.22 2.07 -13.10
N ASP A 84 -7.32 1.12 -12.85
CA ASP A 84 -7.13 -0.07 -13.67
C ASP A 84 -7.91 -1.28 -13.13
N LYS A 85 -8.91 -1.71 -13.89
CA LYS A 85 -9.73 -2.89 -13.56
C LYS A 85 -8.91 -4.17 -13.49
N ALA A 86 -7.86 -4.31 -14.30
CA ALA A 86 -6.99 -5.49 -14.27
C ALA A 86 -6.17 -5.52 -12.98
N ALA A 87 -5.63 -4.39 -12.55
CA ALA A 87 -4.93 -4.27 -11.27
C ALA A 87 -5.85 -4.57 -10.08
N VAL A 88 -7.08 -4.01 -10.06
CA VAL A 88 -8.07 -4.31 -9.02
C VAL A 88 -8.43 -5.81 -9.00
N ALA A 89 -8.62 -6.41 -10.17
CA ALA A 89 -8.87 -7.85 -10.27
C ALA A 89 -7.69 -8.69 -9.77
N ALA A 90 -6.44 -8.32 -10.10
CA ALA A 90 -5.24 -9.01 -9.64
C ALA A 90 -5.12 -8.97 -8.11
N ILE A 91 -5.39 -7.81 -7.49
CA ILE A 91 -5.42 -7.67 -6.02
C ILE A 91 -6.51 -8.56 -5.41
N ASN A 92 -7.74 -8.51 -5.94
CA ASN A 92 -8.86 -9.31 -5.44
C ASN A 92 -8.62 -10.82 -5.55
N ASN A 93 -7.88 -11.25 -6.57
CA ASN A 93 -7.53 -12.64 -6.80
C ASN A 93 -6.22 -13.06 -6.12
N GLY A 94 -5.57 -12.16 -5.38
CA GLY A 94 -4.35 -12.45 -4.62
C GLY A 94 -3.08 -12.58 -5.45
N TYR A 95 -3.07 -12.07 -6.68
CA TYR A 95 -1.91 -12.11 -7.59
C TYR A 95 -1.01 -10.87 -7.53
N ALA A 96 -1.38 -9.87 -6.74
CA ALA A 96 -0.62 -8.64 -6.59
C ALA A 96 0.02 -8.55 -5.20
N GLY A 97 1.27 -8.09 -5.16
CA GLY A 97 2.02 -7.87 -3.94
C GLY A 97 3.03 -6.74 -4.06
N PHE A 98 3.88 -6.63 -3.04
CA PHE A 98 5.03 -5.76 -3.09
C PHE A 98 6.19 -6.34 -2.27
N THR A 99 7.40 -5.93 -2.63
CA THR A 99 8.57 -6.02 -1.77
C THR A 99 8.95 -4.63 -1.27
N ILE A 100 9.80 -4.57 -0.25
CA ILE A 100 10.27 -3.30 0.30
C ILE A 100 11.73 -3.08 -0.09
N ARG A 101 11.98 -1.99 -0.82
CA ARG A 101 13.34 -1.54 -1.13
C ARG A 101 13.78 -0.44 -0.18
N GLN A 102 14.93 -0.64 0.43
CA GLN A 102 15.66 0.38 1.17
C GLN A 102 16.53 1.23 0.22
N TYR A 103 16.57 2.54 0.43
CA TYR A 103 17.46 3.44 -0.30
C TYR A 103 17.93 4.61 0.58
N GLU A 104 19.05 5.22 0.21
CA GLU A 104 19.55 6.41 0.90
C GLU A 104 19.19 7.68 0.13
N LYS A 105 18.74 8.70 0.86
CA LYS A 105 18.51 10.04 0.34
C LYS A 105 19.23 11.06 1.18
N THR A 106 19.96 11.95 0.54
CA THR A 106 20.57 13.09 1.22
C THR A 106 19.54 14.19 1.43
N LEU A 107 19.26 14.51 2.70
CA LEU A 107 18.44 15.64 3.10
C LEU A 107 19.31 16.79 3.58
N LYS A 108 18.77 18.01 3.53
CA LYS A 108 19.41 19.17 4.16
C LYS A 108 18.72 19.47 5.48
N ASN A 109 19.50 19.64 6.55
CA ASN A 109 18.95 20.16 7.80
C ASN A 109 18.70 21.67 7.72
N LYS A 110 18.20 22.26 8.82
CA LYS A 110 17.94 23.71 8.93
C LYS A 110 19.17 24.60 8.66
N SER A 111 20.38 24.07 8.86
CA SER A 111 21.64 24.78 8.59
C SER A 111 22.22 24.52 7.19
N GLY A 112 21.47 23.84 6.31
CA GLY A 112 21.90 23.50 4.94
C GLY A 112 22.89 22.34 4.84
N LYS A 113 23.23 21.68 5.95
CA LYS A 113 24.14 20.52 5.97
C LYS A 113 23.45 19.28 5.42
N ALA A 114 24.13 18.59 4.51
CA ALA A 114 23.72 17.29 3.99
C ALA A 114 23.74 16.22 5.09
N ILE A 115 22.64 15.50 5.24
CA ILE A 115 22.44 14.39 6.17
C ILE A 115 21.90 13.21 5.36
N PRO A 116 22.59 12.06 5.32
CA PRO A 116 22.02 10.86 4.73
C PRO A 116 20.83 10.40 5.57
N LYS A 117 19.74 10.02 4.90
CA LYS A 117 18.56 9.43 5.51
C LYS A 117 18.21 8.15 4.78
N THR A 118 18.05 7.08 5.53
CA THR A 118 17.48 5.83 5.03
C THR A 118 15.98 6.01 4.82
N CYS A 119 15.52 5.61 3.64
CA CYS A 119 14.13 5.67 3.21
C CYS A 119 13.71 4.29 2.66
N TYR A 120 12.41 4.08 2.56
CA TYR A 120 11.82 2.82 2.10
C TYR A 120 10.77 3.10 1.05
N SER A 121 10.68 2.23 0.05
CA SER A 121 9.67 2.28 -1.01
C SER A 121 9.09 0.89 -1.23
N ALA A 122 7.80 0.82 -1.54
CA ALA A 122 7.22 -0.39 -2.09
C ALA A 122 7.69 -0.55 -3.54
N GLU A 123 8.05 -1.77 -3.91
CA GLU A 123 8.24 -2.19 -5.30
C GLU A 123 7.18 -3.24 -5.62
N TRP A 124 6.24 -2.86 -6.48
CA TRP A 124 5.10 -3.69 -6.87
C TRP A 124 5.54 -4.91 -7.66
N CYS A 125 4.99 -6.07 -7.35
CA CYS A 125 5.35 -7.33 -8.00
C CYS A 125 4.14 -8.26 -8.13
N ASP A 126 4.23 -9.18 -9.09
CA ASP A 126 3.33 -10.31 -9.18
C ASP A 126 3.69 -11.33 -8.10
N VAL A 127 2.68 -11.93 -7.50
CA VAL A 127 2.82 -13.00 -6.50
C VAL A 127 1.80 -14.10 -6.80
N SER A 128 1.99 -15.31 -6.25
CA SER A 128 0.99 -16.36 -6.31
C SER A 128 0.23 -16.45 -4.98
N PRO A 129 -1.10 -16.68 -4.97
CA PRO A 129 -1.83 -16.97 -3.74
C PRO A 129 -1.22 -18.11 -2.92
N SER A 130 -0.65 -19.12 -3.60
CA SER A 130 0.03 -20.25 -2.98
C SER A 130 1.28 -19.87 -2.18
N ASP A 131 1.87 -18.71 -2.45
CA ASP A 131 3.06 -18.24 -1.73
C ASP A 131 2.72 -17.83 -0.28
N PHE A 132 1.43 -17.70 0.04
CA PHE A 132 0.91 -17.25 1.34
C PHE A 132 -0.06 -18.24 1.97
N GLU A 133 -0.28 -19.40 1.36
CA GLU A 133 -1.00 -20.49 1.98
C GLU A 133 -0.04 -21.20 2.95
N ASP A 134 -0.26 -21.01 4.26
CA ASP A 134 0.40 -21.85 5.26
C ASP A 134 0.01 -23.30 4.96
N TYR A 135 1.01 -24.16 4.72
CA TYR A 135 0.85 -25.60 4.72
C TYR A 135 0.44 -26.02 6.13
N SER A 136 -0.85 -25.93 6.41
CA SER A 136 -1.47 -26.53 7.58
C SER A 136 -1.56 -28.04 7.32
N GLU A 137 -0.55 -28.76 7.82
CA GLU A 137 -0.69 -30.20 8.13
C GLU A 137 -1.63 -30.40 9.32
#